data_AF-A0A8H3AGS2-F1
#
_entry.id   AF-A0A8H3AGS2-F1
#
_cell.length_a   1.000
_cell.length_b   1.000
_cell.length_c   1.000
_cell.angle_alpha   90.00
_cell.angle_beta   90.00
_cell.angle_gamma   90.00
#
_symmetry.space_group_name_H-M   'P 1'
#
loop_
_entity.id
_entity.type
_entity.pdbx_description
1 polymer ?
#
loop_
_entity_poly.entity_id
_entity_poly.type
_entity_poly.pdbx_seq_one_letter_code
_entity_poly.pdbx_strand_id
1 'polypeptide(L)'
;MADLDSYLRFEGNFAIMEANFPGGKVDPTDKSHLAAALREANEELGIDPAQVEILGSLAPPQISLRGLRVFPYIGFVHSQIPNAGFEAKSGDAPLPSFSMSSIRPSFPEVAHAFHLPLGDIADLDQKERLRVHSFRNQAPYWSIDVTDKWEGVTDRASLRSGV
;
A
#
# COMPACT_ATOMS: atom_id res chain seq x y z
N MET A 1 10.13 5.25 14.70
CA MET A 1 10.21 6.08 13.48
C MET A 1 10.12 5.12 12.32
N ALA A 2 8.89 4.80 11.90
CA ALA A 2 8.63 3.93 10.76
C ALA A 2 8.41 4.86 9.56
N ASP A 3 9.37 4.85 8.66
CA ASP A 3 9.21 5.42 7.32
C ASP A 3 8.14 4.56 6.61
N LEU A 4 7.14 5.18 6.00
CA LEU A 4 6.10 4.56 5.18
C LEU A 4 6.68 4.05 3.86
N ASP A 5 7.94 4.38 3.58
CA ASP A 5 8.83 3.65 2.68
C ASP A 5 9.42 2.40 3.38
N SER A 6 8.64 1.65 4.18
CA SER A 6 9.04 0.32 4.63
C SER A 6 9.16 -0.55 3.39
N TYR A 7 10.34 -0.53 2.78
CA TYR A 7 10.70 -1.16 1.52
C TYR A 7 10.40 -2.65 1.63
N LEU A 8 9.32 -3.05 0.98
CA LEU A 8 9.02 -4.44 0.75
C LEU A 8 9.97 -4.91 -0.36
N ARG A 9 11.06 -5.59 0.03
CA ARG A 9 12.10 -6.06 -0.90
C ARG A 9 11.92 -7.54 -1.21
N PHE A 10 11.98 -7.86 -2.50
CA PHE A 10 12.09 -9.22 -3.02
C PHE A 10 13.56 -9.54 -3.37
N GLU A 11 14.07 -10.68 -2.92
CA GLU A 11 15.34 -11.24 -3.41
C GLU A 11 15.07 -12.47 -4.28
N GLY A 12 14.90 -12.24 -5.59
CA GLY A 12 14.87 -13.30 -6.62
C GLY A 12 15.48 -12.80 -7.92
N ASN A 13 16.03 -13.73 -8.71
CA ASN A 13 17.06 -13.49 -9.73
C ASN A 13 16.68 -12.60 -10.94
N PHE A 14 15.51 -11.96 -11.03
CA PHE A 14 15.19 -11.03 -12.11
C PHE A 14 14.25 -9.91 -11.61
N ALA A 15 14.69 -8.66 -11.79
CA ALA A 15 14.05 -7.39 -11.42
C ALA A 15 13.80 -7.15 -9.91
N ILE A 16 14.42 -6.10 -9.37
CA ILE A 16 14.07 -5.58 -8.04
C ILE A 16 12.68 -4.95 -8.18
N MET A 17 11.66 -5.62 -7.64
CA MET A 17 10.32 -5.04 -7.51
C MET A 17 10.14 -4.53 -6.08
N GLU A 18 9.51 -3.37 -5.97
CA GLU A 18 9.21 -2.71 -4.71
C GLU A 18 7.71 -2.75 -4.52
N ALA A 19 7.22 -3.16 -3.35
CA ALA A 19 5.82 -2.98 -3.02
C ALA A 19 5.64 -1.67 -2.23
N ASN A 20 4.69 -0.87 -2.68
CA ASN A 20 4.37 0.46 -2.18
C ASN A 20 2.86 0.52 -1.85
N PHE A 21 2.48 1.46 -0.99
CA PHE A 21 1.09 1.88 -0.89
C PHE A 21 0.71 2.68 -2.15
N PRO A 22 -0.58 2.68 -2.55
CA PRO A 22 -1.02 3.49 -3.69
C PRO A 22 -0.73 4.97 -3.44
N GLY A 23 -0.28 5.67 -4.47
CA GLY A 23 0.09 7.07 -4.35
C GLY A 23 1.11 7.54 -5.37
N GLY A 24 1.11 8.84 -5.60
CA GLY A 24 1.93 9.46 -6.62
C GLY A 24 2.18 10.94 -6.36
N LYS A 25 2.62 11.64 -7.40
CA LYS A 25 2.89 13.08 -7.30
C LYS A 25 1.57 13.85 -7.34
N VAL A 26 1.54 14.97 -6.61
CA VAL A 26 0.45 15.93 -6.72
C VAL A 26 0.44 16.52 -8.13
N ASP A 27 -0.70 16.42 -8.80
CA ASP A 27 -0.98 17.06 -10.08
C ASP A 27 -1.45 18.52 -9.86
N PRO A 28 -1.20 19.46 -10.80
CA PRO A 28 -1.72 20.83 -10.70
C PRO A 28 -3.24 20.95 -10.50
N THR A 29 -4.01 19.93 -10.88
CA THR A 29 -5.46 19.87 -10.71
C THR A 29 -5.90 19.35 -9.33
N ASP A 30 -4.99 18.76 -8.57
CA ASP A 30 -5.26 18.25 -7.23
C ASP A 30 -5.45 19.41 -6.24
N LYS A 31 -6.60 19.42 -5.57
CA LYS A 31 -6.95 20.48 -4.59
C LYS A 31 -6.15 20.37 -3.29
N SER A 32 -5.53 19.22 -3.03
CA SER A 32 -4.73 18.94 -1.82
C SER A 32 -3.92 17.65 -1.99
N HIS A 33 -2.97 17.39 -1.08
CA HIS A 33 -2.26 16.10 -1.02
C HIS A 33 -3.20 14.90 -0.80
N LEU A 34 -4.29 15.09 -0.04
CA LEU A 34 -5.31 14.05 0.13
C LEU A 34 -6.05 13.76 -1.18
N ALA A 35 -6.35 14.81 -1.97
CA ALA A 35 -6.99 14.64 -3.27
C ALA A 35 -6.10 13.84 -4.22
N ALA A 36 -4.79 14.12 -4.23
CA ALA A 36 -3.82 13.33 -4.97
C ALA A 36 -3.82 11.86 -4.53
N ALA A 37 -3.73 11.58 -3.22
CA ALA A 37 -3.72 10.20 -2.71
C ALA A 37 -4.98 9.40 -3.11
N LEU A 38 -6.15 10.04 -3.06
CA LEU A 38 -7.42 9.42 -3.47
C LEU A 38 -7.51 9.20 -4.98
N ARG A 39 -7.01 10.15 -5.80
CA ARG A 39 -6.93 10.00 -7.25
C ARG A 39 -6.02 8.84 -7.63
N GLU A 40 -4.81 8.77 -7.06
CA GLU A 40 -3.84 7.72 -7.34
C GLU A 40 -4.38 6.33 -6.92
N ALA A 41 -5.00 6.23 -5.74
CA ALA A 41 -5.67 4.99 -5.33
C ALA A 41 -6.80 4.54 -6.30
N ASN A 42 -7.48 5.51 -6.93
CA ASN A 42 -8.46 5.21 -7.97
C ASN A 42 -7.80 4.78 -9.28
N GLU A 43 -6.77 5.49 -9.73
CA GLU A 43 -6.05 5.22 -10.97
C GLU A 43 -5.30 3.88 -10.93
N GLU A 44 -4.66 3.57 -9.81
CA GLU A 44 -3.83 2.37 -9.62
C GLU A 44 -4.65 1.12 -9.31
N LEU A 45 -5.67 1.23 -8.46
CA LEU A 45 -6.37 0.08 -7.87
C LEU A 45 -7.88 0.06 -8.16
N GLY A 46 -8.43 1.10 -8.78
CA GLY A 46 -9.87 1.22 -9.04
C GLY A 46 -10.71 1.49 -7.80
N ILE A 47 -10.11 1.96 -6.70
CA ILE A 47 -10.83 2.28 -5.47
C ILE A 47 -11.53 3.62 -5.66
N ASP A 48 -12.86 3.66 -5.59
CA ASP A 48 -13.61 4.91 -5.71
C ASP A 48 -13.36 5.79 -4.48
N PRO A 49 -12.98 7.07 -4.63
CA PRO A 49 -12.80 7.99 -3.50
C PRO A 49 -14.01 8.06 -2.56
N ALA A 50 -15.23 7.85 -3.06
CA ALA A 50 -16.46 7.83 -2.27
C ALA A 50 -16.60 6.58 -1.38
N GLN A 51 -15.81 5.53 -1.61
CA GLN A 51 -15.71 4.36 -0.74
C GLN A 51 -14.73 4.56 0.41
N VAL A 52 -13.91 5.61 0.37
CA VAL A 52 -12.83 5.81 1.34
C VAL A 52 -13.27 6.76 2.45
N GLU A 53 -13.32 6.24 3.67
CA GLU A 53 -13.46 7.05 4.88
C GLU A 53 -12.06 7.39 5.42
N ILE A 54 -11.74 8.68 5.46
CA ILE A 54 -10.43 9.14 5.95
C ILE A 54 -10.42 9.16 7.47
N LEU A 55 -9.54 8.34 8.06
CA LEU A 55 -9.36 8.24 9.51
C LEU A 55 -8.35 9.26 10.04
N GLY A 56 -7.39 9.67 9.20
CA GLY A 56 -6.40 10.68 9.55
C GLY A 56 -5.18 10.66 8.64
N SER A 57 -4.18 11.46 8.99
CA SER A 57 -2.85 11.46 8.35
C SER A 57 -1.77 11.11 9.37
N LEU A 58 -0.68 10.50 8.89
CA LEU A 58 0.49 10.26 9.73
C LEU A 58 1.41 11.48 9.66
N ALA A 59 1.41 12.26 10.75
CA ALA A 59 2.24 13.45 10.90
C ALA A 59 3.49 13.17 11.76
N PRO A 60 4.64 13.82 11.49
CA PRO A 60 4.88 14.76 10.40
C PRO A 60 5.03 14.06 9.03
N PRO A 61 4.94 14.81 7.90
CA PRO A 61 5.27 14.28 6.58
C PRO A 61 6.66 13.66 6.57
N GLN A 62 6.80 12.59 5.81
CA GLN A 62 8.03 11.81 5.76
C GLN A 62 8.88 12.21 4.55
N ILE A 63 10.16 11.83 4.57
CA ILE A 63 11.09 12.13 3.49
C ILE A 63 11.53 10.81 2.89
N SER A 64 11.13 10.55 1.64
CA SER A 64 11.47 9.32 0.95
C SER A 64 12.98 9.20 0.71
N LEU A 65 13.44 8.00 0.34
CA LEU A 65 14.84 7.76 -0.01
C LEU A 65 15.36 8.67 -1.14
N ARG A 66 14.45 9.16 -1.98
CA ARG A 66 14.74 10.08 -3.10
C ARG A 66 14.66 11.56 -2.70
N GLY A 67 14.41 11.85 -1.43
CA GLY A 67 14.29 13.22 -0.90
C GLY A 67 12.95 13.89 -1.17
N LEU A 68 11.91 13.11 -1.52
CA LEU A 68 10.57 13.64 -1.73
C LEU A 68 9.82 13.72 -0.41
N ARG A 69 9.02 14.77 -0.23
CA ARG A 69 8.13 14.87 0.93
C ARG A 69 6.85 14.08 0.67
N VAL A 70 6.60 13.08 1.51
CA VAL A 70 5.47 12.16 1.41
C VAL A 70 4.44 12.48 2.50
N PHE A 71 3.17 12.57 2.11
CA PHE A 71 2.04 12.88 2.98
C PHE A 71 1.13 11.66 3.10
N PRO A 72 1.35 10.80 4.10
CA PRO A 72 0.58 9.56 4.28
C PRO A 72 -0.80 9.80 4.89
N TYR A 73 -1.79 9.07 4.36
CA TYR A 73 -3.17 9.07 4.84
C TYR A 73 -3.62 7.65 5.18
N ILE A 74 -4.39 7.53 6.25
CA ILE A 74 -5.03 6.28 6.65
C ILE A 74 -6.51 6.39 6.29
N GLY A 75 -6.99 5.46 5.48
CA GLY A 75 -8.39 5.36 5.09
C GLY A 75 -8.94 3.96 5.35
N PHE A 76 -10.21 3.91 5.77
CA PHE A 76 -11.00 2.68 5.72
C PHE A 76 -11.73 2.62 4.38
N VAL A 77 -11.61 1.52 3.66
CA VAL A 77 -12.28 1.34 2.36
C VAL A 77 -13.53 0.48 2.56
N HIS A 78 -14.69 1.10 2.40
CA HIS A 78 -15.98 0.43 2.49
C HIS A 78 -16.21 -0.49 1.29
N SER A 79 -16.80 -1.66 1.54
CA SER A 79 -17.24 -2.61 0.50
C SER A 79 -18.17 -2.00 -0.57
N GLN A 80 -18.91 -0.96 -0.20
CA GLN A 80 -19.83 -0.20 -1.05
C GLN A 80 -19.73 1.27 -0.68
N ILE A 81 -20.13 2.17 -1.58
CA ILE A 81 -20.22 3.60 -1.27
C ILE A 81 -21.22 3.78 -0.13
N PRO A 82 -20.81 4.33 1.03
CA PRO A 82 -21.73 4.54 2.14
C PRO A 82 -22.85 5.49 1.73
N ASN A 83 -24.09 5.03 1.83
CA ASN A 83 -25.24 5.92 1.74
C ASN A 83 -25.37 6.72 3.03
N ALA A 84 -25.89 7.95 2.95
CA ALA A 84 -26.24 8.76 4.13
C ALA A 84 -27.28 8.01 4.96
N GLY A 85 -26.83 7.25 5.97
CA GLY A 85 -27.64 6.27 6.70
C GLY A 85 -26.95 4.93 6.95
N PHE A 86 -25.66 4.77 6.61
CA PHE A 86 -24.88 3.63 7.08
C PHE A 86 -24.76 3.68 8.61
N GLU A 87 -25.66 3.00 9.30
CA GLU A 87 -25.52 2.75 10.73
C GLU A 87 -24.52 1.60 10.90
N ALA A 88 -23.40 1.88 11.57
CA ALA A 88 -22.51 0.84 12.05
C ALA A 88 -23.37 -0.14 12.87
N LYS A 89 -23.51 -1.39 12.39
CA LYS A 89 -24.21 -2.43 13.18
C LYS A 89 -23.52 -2.50 14.53
N SER A 90 -24.27 -2.24 15.61
CA SER A 90 -23.75 -2.28 16.97
C SER A 90 -23.11 -3.65 17.28
N GLY A 91 -21.89 -3.65 17.83
CA GLY A 91 -21.16 -4.83 18.32
C GLY A 91 -19.79 -5.05 17.67
N ASP A 92 -19.07 -6.10 18.08
CA ASP A 92 -17.77 -6.55 17.54
C ASP A 92 -17.85 -7.13 16.11
N ALA A 93 -18.91 -6.81 15.36
CA ALA A 93 -19.06 -7.29 13.99
C ALA A 93 -17.99 -6.63 13.11
N PRO A 94 -17.27 -7.40 12.27
CA PRO A 94 -16.27 -6.83 11.39
C PRO A 94 -16.94 -5.82 10.45
N LEU A 95 -16.31 -4.65 10.31
CA LEU A 95 -16.77 -3.64 9.38
C LEU A 95 -16.75 -4.23 7.96
N PRO A 96 -17.80 -4.01 7.14
CA PRO A 96 -17.86 -4.55 5.79
C PRO A 96 -16.84 -3.83 4.88
N SER A 97 -15.64 -4.39 4.80
CA SER A 97 -14.49 -3.85 4.07
C SER A 97 -14.49 -4.23 2.59
N PHE A 98 -13.80 -3.43 1.79
CA PHE A 98 -13.51 -3.69 0.39
C PHE A 98 -12.83 -5.06 0.17
N SER A 99 -13.24 -5.79 -0.86
CA SER A 99 -12.66 -7.10 -1.20
C SER A 99 -11.49 -6.96 -2.16
N MET A 100 -10.41 -7.71 -1.95
CA MET A 100 -9.29 -7.79 -2.91
C MET A 100 -9.72 -8.20 -4.31
N SER A 101 -10.72 -9.06 -4.41
CA SER A 101 -11.27 -9.49 -5.71
C SER A 101 -11.89 -8.35 -6.51
N SER A 102 -12.16 -7.21 -5.85
CA SER A 102 -12.75 -6.01 -6.45
C SER A 102 -11.70 -4.98 -6.88
N ILE A 103 -10.41 -5.17 -6.50
CA ILE A 103 -9.32 -4.32 -6.98
C ILE A 103 -9.17 -4.49 -8.49
N ARG A 104 -8.88 -3.39 -9.17
CA ARG A 104 -8.60 -3.34 -10.60
C ARG A 104 -7.22 -2.71 -10.81
N PRO A 105 -6.13 -3.52 -10.75
CA PRO A 105 -4.78 -3.01 -10.95
C PRO A 105 -4.63 -2.39 -12.34
N SER A 106 -4.06 -1.20 -12.41
CA SER A 106 -3.79 -0.51 -13.67
C SER A 106 -2.37 -0.82 -14.17
N PHE A 107 -2.26 -1.40 -15.37
CA PHE A 107 -0.98 -1.68 -16.01
C PHE A 107 -0.52 -0.46 -16.84
N PRO A 108 0.79 -0.10 -16.87
CA PRO A 108 1.94 -0.84 -16.34
C PRO A 108 2.32 -0.55 -14.88
N GLU A 109 1.58 0.33 -14.21
CA GLU A 109 1.96 0.86 -12.90
C GLU A 109 1.86 -0.17 -11.78
N VAL A 110 0.80 -0.98 -11.76
CA VAL A 110 0.54 -2.00 -10.75
C VAL A 110 0.64 -3.40 -11.36
N ALA A 111 1.72 -4.10 -11.06
CA ALA A 111 1.91 -5.49 -11.47
C ALA A 111 1.10 -6.48 -10.62
N HIS A 112 0.95 -6.21 -9.31
CA HIS A 112 0.25 -7.07 -8.37
C HIS A 112 -0.22 -6.28 -7.14
N ALA A 113 -1.34 -6.69 -6.53
CA ALA A 113 -1.87 -6.12 -5.30
C ALA A 113 -2.22 -7.24 -4.32
N PHE A 114 -1.89 -7.08 -3.04
CA PHE A 114 -2.12 -8.06 -1.99
C PHE A 114 -2.50 -7.37 -0.67
N HIS A 115 -3.12 -8.11 0.25
CA HIS A 115 -3.29 -7.66 1.63
C HIS A 115 -2.10 -8.10 2.48
N LEU A 116 -1.65 -7.19 3.35
CA LEU A 116 -0.76 -7.49 4.46
C LEU A 116 -1.52 -7.19 5.76
N PRO A 117 -1.97 -8.22 6.49
CA PRO A 117 -2.63 -8.03 7.78
C PRO A 117 -1.77 -7.18 8.73
N LEU A 118 -2.38 -6.25 9.45
CA LEU A 118 -1.63 -5.42 10.41
C LEU A 118 -0.97 -6.27 11.50
N GLY A 119 -1.55 -7.41 11.86
CA GLY A 119 -0.93 -8.38 12.77
C GLY A 119 0.40 -8.93 12.25
N ASP A 120 0.52 -9.20 10.95
CA ASP A 120 1.76 -9.67 10.32
C ASP A 120 2.87 -8.59 10.34
N ILE A 121 2.50 -7.32 10.53
CA ILE A 121 3.41 -6.17 10.66
C ILE A 121 3.72 -5.87 12.13
N ALA A 122 2.70 -5.92 12.98
CA ALA A 122 2.74 -5.48 14.38
C ALA A 122 3.22 -6.57 15.35
N ASP A 123 3.19 -7.85 14.94
CA ASP A 123 3.79 -8.94 15.70
C ASP A 123 5.32 -8.86 15.62
N LEU A 124 5.88 -7.97 16.44
CA LEU A 124 7.33 -7.79 16.62
C LEU A 124 8.02 -9.04 17.22
N ASP A 125 7.25 -10.02 17.70
CA ASP A 125 7.75 -11.28 18.21
C ASP A 125 7.96 -12.29 17.06
N GLN A 126 7.25 -12.16 15.94
CA GLN A 126 7.55 -12.81 14.65
C GLN A 126 8.69 -12.10 13.89
N LYS A 127 9.88 -12.07 14.50
CA LYS A 127 11.11 -11.45 13.96
C LYS A 127 11.59 -11.97 12.59
N GLU A 128 10.93 -12.96 12.00
CA GLU A 128 11.35 -13.58 10.73
C GLU A 128 11.11 -12.69 9.51
N ARG A 129 10.06 -11.85 9.52
CA ARG A 129 9.79 -10.89 8.42
C ARG A 129 10.57 -9.59 8.54
N LEU A 130 10.89 -9.16 9.76
CA LEU A 130 11.54 -7.89 10.03
C LEU A 130 13.05 -8.00 9.85
N ARG A 131 13.57 -7.39 8.79
CA ARG A 131 15.01 -7.26 8.58
C ARG A 131 15.47 -5.86 8.91
N VAL A 132 16.59 -5.77 9.62
CA VAL A 132 17.26 -4.50 9.91
C VAL A 132 18.17 -4.15 8.74
N HIS A 133 17.93 -3.00 8.12
CA HIS A 133 18.82 -2.46 7.10
C HIS A 133 19.45 -1.14 7.54
N SER A 134 20.74 -0.99 7.26
CA SER A 134 21.46 0.26 7.48
C SER A 134 21.40 1.11 6.21
N PHE A 135 20.85 2.32 6.28
CA PHE A 135 20.88 3.29 5.19
C PHE A 135 21.90 4.39 5.49
N ARG A 136 22.88 4.58 4.61
CA ARG A 136 23.88 5.68 4.69
C ARG A 136 24.56 5.87 6.06
N ASN A 137 24.80 4.78 6.81
CA ASN A 137 25.32 4.81 8.19
C ASN A 137 24.46 5.64 9.18
N GLN A 138 23.18 5.88 8.86
CA GLN A 138 22.20 6.44 9.79
C GLN A 138 21.34 5.32 10.41
N ALA A 139 20.51 5.69 11.40
CA ALA A 139 19.72 4.78 12.22
C ALA A 139 19.04 3.68 11.38
N PRO A 140 18.98 2.43 11.88
CA PRO A 140 18.43 1.31 11.14
C PRO A 140 16.97 1.58 10.77
N TYR A 141 16.62 1.26 9.52
CA TYR A 141 15.22 1.16 9.10
C TYR A 141 14.83 -0.32 9.00
N TRP A 142 13.55 -0.58 9.25
CA TRP A 142 12.98 -1.93 9.20
C TRP A 142 12.40 -2.17 7.80
N SER A 143 12.78 -3.29 7.18
CA SER A 143 12.08 -3.82 6.00
C SER A 143 11.25 -5.03 6.40
N ILE A 144 10.11 -5.19 5.76
CA ILE A 144 9.22 -6.34 5.96
C ILE A 144 9.36 -7.23 4.72
N ASP A 145 9.69 -8.50 4.92
CA ASP A 145 9.66 -9.50 3.85
C ASP A 145 8.21 -9.88 3.54
N VAL A 146 7.83 -9.79 2.26
CA VAL A 146 6.49 -10.13 1.74
C VAL A 146 6.58 -11.12 0.60
N THR A 147 7.69 -11.83 0.45
CA THR A 147 7.91 -12.79 -0.64
C THR A 147 6.85 -13.88 -0.66
N ASP A 148 6.33 -14.28 0.50
CA ASP A 148 5.23 -15.24 0.65
C ASP A 148 3.92 -14.77 0.00
N LYS A 149 3.73 -13.45 -0.16
CA LYS A 149 2.54 -12.88 -0.81
C LYS A 149 2.61 -12.97 -2.34
N TRP A 150 3.72 -13.48 -2.90
CA TRP A 150 3.96 -13.59 -4.34
C TRP A 150 3.80 -15.03 -4.90
N GLU A 151 3.34 -15.99 -4.09
CA GLU A 151 3.14 -17.38 -4.53
C GLU A 151 1.96 -17.50 -5.53
N GLY A 152 2.25 -17.21 -6.79
CA GLY A 152 1.31 -17.28 -7.91
C GLY A 152 1.91 -16.93 -9.28
N VAL A 153 3.05 -16.23 -9.32
CA VAL A 153 3.79 -15.97 -10.57
C VAL A 153 4.77 -17.11 -10.87
N THR A 154 4.23 -18.30 -11.11
CA THR A 154 5.00 -19.48 -11.50
C THR A 154 5.05 -19.71 -13.01
N ASP A 155 4.35 -18.92 -13.84
CA ASP A 155 4.50 -19.03 -15.29
C ASP A 155 5.62 -18.15 -15.84
N ARG A 156 6.83 -18.71 -15.76
CA ARG A 156 8.11 -18.12 -16.20
C ARG A 156 8.25 -17.96 -17.72
N ALA A 157 7.29 -18.43 -18.52
CA ALA A 157 7.38 -18.40 -19.99
C ALA A 157 6.77 -17.14 -20.64
N SER A 158 5.77 -16.54 -20.00
CA SER A 158 4.92 -15.49 -20.61
C SER A 158 5.54 -14.08 -20.63
N LEU A 159 6.58 -13.83 -19.82
CA LEU A 159 7.29 -12.53 -19.78
C LEU A 159 8.38 -12.39 -20.86
N ARG A 160 8.66 -13.43 -21.64
CA ARG A 160 9.73 -13.43 -22.66
C ARG A 160 9.26 -13.14 -24.09
N SER A 161 7.96 -13.08 -24.36
CA SER A 161 7.45 -12.90 -25.74
C SER A 161 7.06 -11.47 -26.10
N GLY A 162 7.39 -10.49 -25.25
CA GLY A 162 6.98 -9.08 -25.41
C GLY A 162 8.10 -8.08 -25.63
N VAL A 163 9.28 -8.52 -26.11
CA VAL A 163 10.38 -7.64 -26.57
C VAL A 163 10.61 -7.85 -28.05
#